data_AF-A0A7C3AQ80-F1
#
_entry.id   AF-A0A7C3AQ80-F1
#
_cell.length_a   1.000
_cell.length_b   1.000
_cell.length_c   1.000
_cell.angle_alpha   90.00
_cell.angle_beta   90.00
_cell.angle_gamma   90.00
#
_symmetry.space_group_name_H-M   'P 1'
#
loop_
_entity.id
_entity.type
_entity.pdbx_description
1 polymer ?
#
loop_
_entity_poly.entity_id
_entity_poly.type
_entity_poly.pdbx_seq_one_letter_code
_entity_poly.pdbx_strand_id
1 'polypeptide(L)'
;MRYRAAVSKFKKEYQDELRELQNVVEKTKFTSMKRLGENFIEGLTDIRFMFQLPNIVLMHSIVHSEALIEGLEVCSKYAQEGDIEAVDTETLLGELRDKLAKNPLIKDRKIADRYKQLATPVGVLWSDVELERILRLHTQHGRSYYNLLYSGIVWVWTLFEVFAADLWETTLNMGFNILGKAALERMAKMDTLTAFEDKKRGKSIRVDYLAEFDYNIRDNVGSILKRYFDFNSLSGINNAYKFVFPKSATLEKSLGNDTLRLLSEDRNLIVHKAGYIDAKYKSMTNNTQNVGDKLVIDGEICEGYETTVLKVSRYMLNCANRYLKLDSELSES
;
A
#
# COMPACT_ATOMS: atom_id res chain seq x y z
N MET A 1 2.12 -27.00 -8.64
CA MET A 1 0.82 -27.12 -7.94
C MET A 1 0.75 -26.26 -6.67
N ARG A 2 1.76 -26.29 -5.78
CA ARG A 2 1.78 -25.49 -4.53
C ARG A 2 1.67 -23.98 -4.74
N TYR A 3 2.31 -23.44 -5.78
CA TYR A 3 2.28 -22.00 -6.09
C TYR A 3 0.88 -21.46 -6.42
N ARG A 4 0.09 -22.17 -7.25
CA ARG A 4 -1.29 -21.74 -7.59
C ARG A 4 -2.19 -21.68 -6.36
N ALA A 5 -2.00 -22.60 -5.41
CA ALA A 5 -2.75 -22.60 -4.17
C ALA A 5 -2.39 -21.39 -3.29
N ALA A 6 -1.12 -21.00 -3.25
CA ALA A 6 -0.65 -19.82 -2.51
C ALA A 6 -1.24 -18.52 -3.09
N VAL A 7 -1.10 -18.29 -4.40
CA VAL A 7 -1.66 -17.10 -5.09
C VAL A 7 -3.17 -17.02 -4.91
N SER A 8 -3.88 -18.15 -5.09
CA SER A 8 -5.33 -18.18 -4.91
C SER A 8 -5.74 -17.88 -3.47
N LYS A 9 -4.91 -18.24 -2.49
CA LYS A 9 -5.17 -17.96 -1.08
C LYS A 9 -5.00 -16.47 -0.79
N PHE A 10 -3.89 -15.85 -1.21
CA PHE A 10 -3.63 -14.43 -0.96
C PHE A 10 -4.65 -13.52 -1.65
N LYS A 11 -4.97 -13.79 -2.92
CA LYS A 11 -6.02 -13.06 -3.64
C LYS A 11 -7.35 -13.10 -2.89
N LYS A 12 -7.71 -14.26 -2.34
CA LYS A 12 -8.92 -14.43 -1.55
C LYS A 12 -8.85 -13.64 -0.25
N GLU A 13 -7.73 -13.71 0.46
CA GLU A 13 -7.53 -12.99 1.73
C GLU A 13 -7.64 -11.48 1.55
N TYR A 14 -7.00 -10.90 0.53
CA TYR A 14 -7.13 -9.48 0.21
C TYR A 14 -8.59 -9.10 -0.11
N GLN A 15 -9.25 -9.86 -0.97
CA GLN A 15 -10.65 -9.61 -1.36
C GLN A 15 -11.60 -9.68 -0.17
N ASP A 16 -11.38 -10.65 0.72
CA ASP A 16 -12.18 -10.83 1.93
C ASP A 16 -11.96 -9.64 2.89
N GLU A 17 -10.71 -9.22 3.13
CA GLU A 17 -10.41 -8.07 3.99
C GLU A 17 -10.91 -6.73 3.41
N LEU A 18 -10.83 -6.54 2.08
CA LEU A 18 -11.40 -5.38 1.40
C LEU A 18 -12.93 -5.32 1.57
N ARG A 19 -13.61 -6.44 1.35
CA ARG A 19 -15.07 -6.54 1.53
C ARG A 19 -15.48 -6.27 2.97
N GLU A 20 -14.74 -6.81 3.93
CA GLU A 20 -14.98 -6.56 5.34
C GLU A 20 -14.79 -5.09 5.72
N LEU A 21 -13.77 -4.41 5.17
CA LEU A 21 -13.60 -2.97 5.38
C LEU A 21 -14.75 -2.17 4.75
N GLN A 22 -15.14 -2.49 3.50
CA GLN A 22 -16.29 -1.87 2.84
C GLN A 22 -17.57 -2.01 3.67
N ASN A 23 -17.84 -3.20 4.20
CA ASN A 23 -18.99 -3.43 5.08
C ASN A 23 -18.97 -2.55 6.34
N VAL A 24 -17.79 -2.30 6.92
CA VAL A 24 -17.63 -1.40 8.08
C VAL A 24 -17.87 0.06 7.67
N VAL A 25 -17.33 0.48 6.54
CA VAL A 25 -17.52 1.83 5.98
C VAL A 25 -19.01 2.09 5.70
N GLU A 26 -19.71 1.17 5.05
CA GLU A 26 -21.14 1.28 4.76
C GLU A 26 -22.01 1.39 6.03
N LYS A 27 -21.64 0.65 7.09
CA LYS A 27 -22.35 0.67 8.39
C LYS A 27 -22.01 1.90 9.24
N THR A 28 -21.03 2.70 8.84
CA THR A 28 -20.59 3.89 9.59
C THR A 28 -21.65 4.98 9.48
N LYS A 29 -22.25 5.37 10.62
CA LYS A 29 -23.29 6.41 10.68
C LYS A 29 -22.73 7.83 10.54
N PHE A 30 -21.45 8.04 10.85
CA PHE A 30 -20.81 9.35 10.86
C PHE A 30 -20.27 9.68 9.46
N THR A 31 -20.85 10.67 8.80
CA THR A 31 -20.53 11.01 7.39
C THR A 31 -19.04 11.25 7.15
N SER A 32 -18.34 11.98 8.03
CA SER A 32 -16.90 12.23 7.82
C SER A 32 -16.06 10.96 7.95
N MET A 33 -16.41 10.06 8.88
CA MET A 33 -15.72 8.78 9.06
C MET A 33 -15.96 7.84 7.88
N LYS A 34 -17.20 7.83 7.36
CA LYS A 34 -17.54 7.09 6.14
C LYS A 34 -16.70 7.57 4.96
N ARG A 35 -16.65 8.88 4.74
CA ARG A 35 -15.84 9.50 3.67
C ARG A 35 -14.36 9.18 3.79
N LEU A 36 -13.79 9.21 4.99
CA LEU A 36 -12.39 8.81 5.22
C LEU A 36 -12.15 7.35 4.82
N GLY A 37 -13.07 6.45 5.19
CA GLY A 37 -12.99 5.05 4.79
C GLY A 37 -13.12 4.83 3.28
N GLU A 38 -14.03 5.54 2.62
CA GLU A 38 -14.22 5.50 1.16
C GLU A 38 -12.95 5.96 0.43
N ASN A 39 -12.42 7.14 0.79
CA ASN A 39 -11.18 7.68 0.21
C ASN A 39 -9.99 6.74 0.41
N PHE A 40 -9.91 6.09 1.57
CA PHE A 40 -8.85 5.13 1.86
C PHE A 40 -8.95 3.87 0.98
N ILE A 41 -10.16 3.32 0.81
CA ILE A 41 -10.41 2.18 -0.07
C ILE A 41 -10.07 2.52 -1.52
N GLU A 42 -10.49 3.70 -1.99
CA GLU A 42 -10.19 4.19 -3.34
C GLU A 42 -8.68 4.32 -3.53
N GLY A 43 -7.98 5.02 -2.64
CA GLY A 43 -6.53 5.18 -2.72
C GLY A 43 -5.77 3.85 -2.71
N LEU A 44 -6.20 2.87 -1.91
CA LEU A 44 -5.55 1.56 -1.91
C LEU A 44 -5.82 0.78 -3.21
N THR A 45 -7.02 0.94 -3.79
CA THR A 45 -7.36 0.33 -5.08
C THR A 45 -6.48 0.90 -6.20
N ASP A 46 -6.22 2.21 -6.18
CA ASP A 46 -5.31 2.86 -7.13
C ASP A 46 -3.86 2.37 -6.98
N ILE A 47 -3.38 2.23 -5.74
CA ILE A 47 -2.04 1.69 -5.47
C ILE A 47 -1.94 0.24 -5.94
N ARG A 48 -2.99 -0.57 -5.73
CA ARG A 48 -3.01 -1.94 -6.22
C ARG A 48 -2.92 -2.01 -7.75
N PHE A 49 -3.57 -1.08 -8.45
CA PHE A 49 -3.42 -0.96 -9.89
C PHE A 49 -1.97 -0.60 -10.26
N MET A 50 -1.30 0.27 -9.50
CA MET A 50 0.12 0.56 -9.71
C MET A 50 1.00 -0.69 -9.59
N PHE A 51 0.75 -1.58 -8.62
CA PHE A 51 1.49 -2.85 -8.54
C PHE A 51 1.26 -3.77 -9.74
N GLN A 52 0.09 -3.66 -10.41
CA GLN A 52 -0.24 -4.45 -11.59
C GLN A 52 0.30 -3.85 -12.89
N LEU A 53 0.54 -2.54 -12.95
CA LEU A 53 1.00 -1.83 -14.15
C LEU A 53 2.20 -2.48 -14.85
N PRO A 54 3.27 -2.93 -14.17
CA PRO A 54 4.39 -3.51 -14.89
C PRO A 54 4.03 -4.82 -15.58
N ASN A 55 3.16 -5.62 -14.96
CA ASN A 55 2.66 -6.84 -15.57
C ASN A 55 1.80 -6.51 -16.78
N ILE A 56 0.95 -5.48 -16.70
CA ILE A 56 0.14 -5.01 -17.82
C ILE A 56 1.02 -4.52 -18.97
N VAL A 57 2.02 -3.68 -18.69
CA VAL A 57 2.93 -3.12 -19.69
C VAL A 57 3.77 -4.22 -20.34
N LEU A 58 4.38 -5.11 -19.53
CA LEU A 58 5.17 -6.22 -20.04
C LEU A 58 4.33 -7.10 -20.97
N MET A 59 3.08 -7.37 -20.59
CA MET A 59 2.18 -8.18 -21.39
C MET A 59 1.72 -7.48 -22.65
N HIS A 60 1.43 -6.19 -22.59
CA HIS A 60 1.12 -5.41 -23.79
C HIS A 60 2.30 -5.43 -24.78
N SER A 61 3.54 -5.31 -24.29
CA SER A 61 4.74 -5.44 -25.13
C SER A 61 4.88 -6.82 -25.78
N ILE A 62 4.58 -7.90 -25.03
CA ILE A 62 4.59 -9.27 -25.56
C ILE A 62 3.53 -9.44 -26.65
N VAL A 63 2.28 -9.11 -26.34
CA VAL A 63 1.14 -9.25 -27.27
C VAL A 63 1.35 -8.42 -28.53
N HIS A 64 1.86 -7.19 -28.40
CA HIS A 64 2.19 -6.35 -29.55
C HIS A 64 3.27 -6.98 -30.42
N SER A 65 4.32 -7.56 -29.81
CA SER A 65 5.39 -8.26 -30.54
C SER A 65 4.87 -9.49 -31.29
N GLU A 66 3.95 -10.25 -30.68
CA GLU A 66 3.30 -11.40 -31.33
C GLU A 66 2.43 -10.97 -32.52
N ALA A 67 1.59 -9.94 -32.34
CA ALA A 67 0.72 -9.42 -33.41
C ALA A 67 1.53 -8.88 -34.60
N LEU A 68 2.68 -8.24 -34.33
CA LEU A 68 3.56 -7.71 -35.36
C LEU A 68 4.23 -8.83 -36.16
N ILE A 69 4.56 -9.96 -35.52
CA ILE A 69 5.04 -11.16 -36.22
C ILE A 69 3.95 -11.76 -37.08
N GLU A 70 2.74 -11.94 -36.55
CA GLU A 70 1.63 -12.53 -37.30
C GLU A 70 1.31 -11.68 -38.55
N GLY A 71 1.27 -10.35 -38.41
CA GLY A 71 1.07 -9.44 -39.54
C GLY A 71 2.17 -9.56 -40.60
N LEU A 72 3.43 -9.65 -40.18
CA LEU A 72 4.54 -9.84 -41.10
C LEU A 72 4.52 -11.21 -41.79
N GLU A 73 4.13 -12.28 -41.10
CA GLU A 73 3.98 -13.62 -41.69
C GLU A 73 2.94 -13.61 -42.81
N VAL A 74 1.82 -12.89 -42.61
CA VAL A 74 0.80 -12.68 -43.64
C VAL A 74 1.38 -11.90 -44.83
N CYS A 75 2.07 -10.77 -44.57
CA CYS A 75 2.71 -9.99 -45.63
C CYS A 75 3.74 -10.81 -46.43
N SER A 76 4.56 -11.62 -45.75
CA SER A 76 5.55 -12.48 -46.42
C SER A 76 4.89 -13.51 -47.33
N LYS A 77 3.72 -14.05 -46.95
CA LYS A 77 2.98 -14.99 -47.78
C LYS A 77 2.47 -14.32 -49.07
N TYR A 78 1.85 -13.15 -48.95
CA TYR A 78 1.36 -12.40 -50.12
C TYR A 78 2.50 -11.90 -51.03
N ALA A 79 3.66 -11.55 -50.47
CA ALA A 79 4.84 -11.19 -51.24
C ALA A 79 5.38 -12.38 -52.06
N GLN A 80 5.35 -13.60 -51.51
CA GLN A 80 5.72 -14.83 -52.24
C GLN A 80 4.73 -15.19 -53.36
N GLU A 81 3.46 -14.83 -53.19
CA GLU A 81 2.40 -15.01 -54.20
C GLU A 81 2.44 -13.94 -55.31
N GLY A 82 3.28 -12.90 -55.14
CA GLY A 82 3.45 -11.81 -56.11
C GLY A 82 2.38 -10.71 -56.01
N ASP A 83 1.55 -10.73 -54.97
CA ASP A 83 0.43 -9.81 -54.79
C ASP A 83 0.84 -8.43 -54.25
N ILE A 84 2.04 -8.31 -53.68
CA ILE A 84 2.62 -7.08 -53.15
C ILE A 84 4.12 -7.00 -53.46
N GLU A 85 4.64 -5.78 -53.66
CA GLU A 85 6.10 -5.56 -53.80
C GLU A 85 6.84 -6.12 -52.59
N ALA A 86 7.89 -6.88 -52.86
CA ALA A 86 8.78 -7.41 -51.83
C ALA A 86 9.53 -6.25 -51.15
N VAL A 87 8.90 -5.68 -50.11
CA VAL A 87 9.65 -5.07 -49.01
C VAL A 87 10.58 -6.15 -48.45
N ASP A 88 11.68 -5.78 -47.82
CA ASP A 88 12.60 -6.72 -47.16
C ASP A 88 11.98 -7.37 -45.90
N THR A 89 10.76 -7.87 -46.06
CA THR A 89 9.92 -8.50 -45.05
C THR A 89 10.54 -9.79 -44.54
N GLU A 90 11.30 -10.53 -45.36
CA GLU A 90 12.02 -11.71 -44.87
C GLU A 90 13.14 -11.35 -43.90
N THR A 91 13.92 -10.29 -44.17
CA THR A 91 14.95 -9.82 -43.23
C THR A 91 14.31 -9.26 -41.96
N LEU A 92 13.24 -8.46 -42.09
CA LEU A 92 12.52 -7.92 -40.94
C LEU A 92 11.87 -9.03 -40.09
N LEU A 93 11.28 -10.05 -40.73
CA LEU A 93 10.75 -11.25 -40.07
C LEU A 93 11.86 -12.06 -39.41
N GLY A 94 12.98 -12.22 -40.08
CA GLY A 94 14.17 -12.88 -39.56
C GLY A 94 14.61 -12.19 -38.27
N GLU A 95 14.85 -10.88 -38.31
CA GLU A 95 15.25 -10.09 -37.14
C GLU A 95 14.22 -10.13 -36.01
N LEU A 96 12.93 -10.05 -36.33
CA LEU A 96 11.87 -10.08 -35.33
C LEU A 96 11.70 -11.47 -34.73
N ARG A 97 11.65 -12.54 -35.53
CA ARG A 97 11.64 -13.93 -35.04
C ARG A 97 12.86 -14.24 -34.21
N ASP A 98 14.03 -13.74 -34.61
CA ASP A 98 15.27 -13.99 -33.89
C ASP A 98 15.31 -13.19 -32.57
N LYS A 99 14.84 -11.93 -32.57
CA LYS A 99 14.57 -11.16 -31.34
C LYS A 99 13.54 -11.87 -30.44
N LEU A 100 12.48 -12.44 -31.01
CA LEU A 100 11.41 -13.14 -30.29
C LEU A 100 11.86 -14.50 -29.74
N ALA A 101 12.63 -15.26 -30.50
CA ALA A 101 13.19 -16.56 -30.11
C ALA A 101 14.29 -16.41 -29.06
N LYS A 102 14.99 -15.28 -29.09
CA LYS A 102 15.91 -14.84 -28.02
C LYS A 102 15.15 -14.24 -26.83
N ASN A 103 13.90 -13.80 -27.01
CA ASN A 103 13.05 -13.32 -25.93
C ASN A 103 12.54 -14.50 -25.08
N PRO A 104 13.02 -14.65 -23.83
CA PRO A 104 12.69 -15.80 -22.98
C PRO A 104 11.19 -15.92 -22.66
N LEU A 105 10.46 -14.81 -22.73
CA LEU A 105 9.02 -14.73 -22.44
C LEU A 105 8.15 -15.50 -23.43
N ILE A 106 8.58 -15.56 -24.69
CA ILE A 106 7.72 -15.95 -25.81
C ILE A 106 7.90 -17.43 -26.16
N LYS A 107 9.01 -18.03 -25.72
CA LYS A 107 9.21 -19.49 -25.78
C LYS A 107 8.13 -20.29 -25.04
N ASP A 108 7.39 -19.65 -24.14
CA ASP A 108 6.31 -20.30 -23.40
C ASP A 108 4.94 -19.78 -23.89
N ARG A 109 4.56 -20.15 -25.12
CA ARG A 109 3.27 -19.82 -25.78
C ARG A 109 2.03 -20.06 -24.88
N LYS A 110 2.15 -20.93 -23.87
CA LYS A 110 1.12 -21.18 -22.83
C LYS A 110 0.88 -20.00 -21.90
N ILE A 111 1.80 -19.04 -21.81
CA ILE A 111 1.71 -17.85 -20.96
C ILE A 111 0.78 -16.81 -21.62
N ALA A 112 0.89 -16.58 -22.93
CA ALA A 112 0.02 -15.68 -23.68
C ALA A 112 -1.46 -16.14 -23.63
N ASP A 113 -1.72 -17.43 -23.84
CA ASP A 113 -3.07 -18.01 -23.76
C ASP A 113 -3.65 -17.98 -22.34
N ARG A 114 -2.82 -18.13 -21.30
CA ARG A 114 -3.23 -17.92 -19.90
C ARG A 114 -3.68 -16.49 -19.63
N TYR A 115 -3.12 -15.52 -20.34
CA TYR A 115 -3.42 -14.11 -20.11
C TYR A 115 -4.74 -13.64 -20.71
N LYS A 116 -5.12 -14.17 -21.88
CA LYS A 116 -6.47 -13.96 -22.44
C LYS A 116 -7.58 -14.36 -21.46
N GLN A 117 -7.29 -15.26 -20.51
CA GLN A 117 -8.22 -15.69 -19.45
C GLN A 117 -8.09 -14.88 -18.14
N LEU A 118 -6.97 -14.18 -17.91
CA LEU A 118 -6.65 -13.45 -16.68
C LEU A 118 -6.86 -11.93 -16.77
N ALA A 119 -7.10 -11.39 -17.98
CA ALA A 119 -7.44 -9.99 -18.26
C ALA A 119 -8.82 -9.55 -17.71
N THR A 120 -9.18 -10.01 -16.52
CA THR A 120 -10.20 -9.38 -15.69
C THR A 120 -9.52 -8.31 -14.83
N PRO A 121 -10.20 -7.19 -14.47
CA PRO A 121 -9.61 -6.05 -13.75
C PRO A 121 -9.02 -6.35 -12.36
N VAL A 122 -8.99 -7.62 -11.92
CA VAL A 122 -8.63 -8.05 -10.55
C VAL A 122 -7.58 -9.18 -10.58
N GLY A 123 -6.74 -9.26 -11.62
CA GLY A 123 -5.89 -10.41 -11.92
C GLY A 123 -4.43 -10.31 -11.47
N VAL A 124 -4.12 -10.92 -10.31
CA VAL A 124 -2.85 -11.60 -9.93
C VAL A 124 -1.51 -10.86 -10.21
N LEU A 125 -0.81 -10.49 -9.13
CA LEU A 125 0.64 -10.25 -9.17
C LEU A 125 1.35 -11.58 -9.49
N TRP A 126 2.20 -11.59 -10.52
CA TRP A 126 2.85 -12.79 -11.05
C TRP A 126 3.76 -13.49 -10.02
N SER A 127 4.10 -14.76 -10.28
CA SER A 127 5.27 -15.37 -9.59
C SER A 127 6.48 -14.66 -10.10
N ASP A 128 7.16 -13.98 -9.19
CA ASP A 128 8.39 -13.27 -9.46
C ASP A 128 9.51 -14.14 -10.01
N VAL A 129 9.41 -15.48 -10.04
CA VAL A 129 10.42 -16.36 -10.65
C VAL A 129 10.55 -16.15 -12.16
N GLU A 130 9.44 -16.10 -12.89
CA GLU A 130 9.46 -15.83 -14.34
C GLU A 130 9.84 -14.37 -14.59
N LEU A 131 9.28 -13.45 -13.79
CA LEU A 131 9.53 -12.02 -13.91
C LEU A 131 10.98 -11.66 -13.58
N GLU A 132 11.55 -12.11 -12.47
CA GLU A 132 12.97 -11.99 -12.11
C GLU A 132 13.85 -12.49 -13.25
N ARG A 133 13.52 -13.65 -13.83
CA ARG A 133 14.32 -14.22 -14.92
C ARG A 133 14.39 -13.27 -16.10
N ILE A 134 13.29 -12.56 -16.40
CA ILE A 134 13.21 -11.57 -17.49
C ILE A 134 13.92 -10.27 -17.11
N LEU A 135 13.70 -9.80 -15.89
CA LEU A 135 14.29 -8.57 -15.37
C LEU A 135 15.81 -8.69 -15.22
N ARG A 136 16.33 -9.89 -14.91
CA ARG A 136 17.76 -10.20 -14.88
C ARG A 136 18.41 -10.14 -16.27
N LEU A 137 17.66 -10.44 -17.33
CA LEU A 137 18.14 -10.38 -18.72
C LEU A 137 18.07 -8.97 -19.31
N HIS A 138 17.19 -8.11 -18.78
CA HIS A 138 17.03 -6.73 -19.19
C HIS A 138 17.23 -5.77 -18.01
N THR A 139 18.50 -5.55 -17.66
CA THR A 139 18.93 -4.83 -16.44
C THR A 139 18.28 -3.45 -16.25
N GLN A 140 17.94 -2.72 -17.32
CA GLN A 140 17.25 -1.43 -17.23
C GLN A 140 15.75 -1.59 -16.92
N HIS A 141 15.04 -2.50 -17.60
CA HIS A 141 13.61 -2.77 -17.35
C HIS A 141 13.40 -3.35 -15.96
N GLY A 142 14.32 -4.21 -15.50
CA GLY A 142 14.37 -4.70 -14.12
C GLY A 142 14.40 -3.59 -13.09
N ARG A 143 15.28 -2.60 -13.29
CA ARG A 143 15.37 -1.45 -12.39
C ARG A 143 14.08 -0.62 -12.35
N SER A 144 13.47 -0.36 -13.51
CA SER A 144 12.21 0.38 -13.59
C SER A 144 11.07 -0.35 -12.88
N TYR A 145 11.00 -1.68 -13.04
CA TYR A 145 10.03 -2.53 -12.34
C TYR A 145 10.17 -2.41 -10.81
N TYR A 146 11.37 -2.61 -10.27
CA TYR A 146 11.60 -2.51 -8.83
C TYR A 146 11.32 -1.12 -8.29
N ASN A 147 11.67 -0.07 -9.04
CA ASN A 147 11.36 1.30 -8.63
C ASN A 147 9.84 1.55 -8.55
N LEU A 148 9.03 0.89 -9.40
CA LEU A 148 7.58 1.00 -9.29
C LEU A 148 7.05 0.26 -8.05
N LEU A 149 7.55 -0.95 -7.75
CA LEU A 149 7.19 -1.66 -6.52
C LEU A 149 7.57 -0.85 -5.27
N TYR A 150 8.77 -0.27 -5.26
CA TYR A 150 9.23 0.61 -4.19
C TYR A 150 8.31 1.81 -4.02
N SER A 151 7.94 2.45 -5.12
CA SER A 151 7.00 3.57 -5.11
C SER A 151 5.67 3.12 -4.50
N GLY A 152 5.12 1.99 -4.94
CA GLY A 152 3.87 1.46 -4.40
C GLY A 152 3.94 1.22 -2.89
N ILE A 153 5.04 0.66 -2.36
CA ILE A 153 5.25 0.51 -0.91
C ILE A 153 5.23 1.84 -0.16
N VAL A 154 5.92 2.84 -0.70
CA VAL A 154 5.91 4.20 -0.14
C VAL A 154 4.48 4.75 -0.14
N TRP A 155 3.71 4.53 -1.20
CA TRP A 155 2.31 4.95 -1.29
C TRP A 155 1.40 4.20 -0.32
N VAL A 156 1.53 2.87 -0.16
CA VAL A 156 0.73 2.08 0.80
C VAL A 156 0.95 2.62 2.21
N TRP A 157 2.21 2.84 2.61
CA TRP A 157 2.53 3.38 3.91
C TRP A 157 2.01 4.81 4.09
N THR A 158 2.23 5.69 3.11
CA THR A 158 1.75 7.09 3.16
C THR A 158 0.23 7.16 3.29
N LEU A 159 -0.49 6.34 2.54
CA LEU A 159 -1.95 6.25 2.63
C LEU A 159 -2.40 5.79 4.02
N PHE A 160 -1.71 4.81 4.60
CA PHE A 160 -1.96 4.35 5.97
C PHE A 160 -1.67 5.45 7.01
N GLU A 161 -0.55 6.18 6.90
CA GLU A 161 -0.18 7.29 7.79
C GLU A 161 -1.28 8.37 7.80
N VAL A 162 -1.70 8.81 6.60
CA VAL A 162 -2.75 9.83 6.43
C VAL A 162 -4.06 9.34 7.01
N PHE A 163 -4.48 8.12 6.65
CA PHE A 163 -5.72 7.55 7.18
C PHE A 163 -5.69 7.43 8.71
N ALA A 164 -4.60 6.94 9.29
CA ALA A 164 -4.43 6.82 10.73
C ALA A 164 -4.53 8.19 11.42
N ALA A 165 -3.87 9.21 10.88
CA ALA A 165 -3.86 10.54 11.46
C ALA A 165 -5.22 11.23 11.39
N ASP A 166 -5.89 11.17 10.24
CA ASP A 166 -7.17 11.83 10.00
C ASP A 166 -8.31 11.11 10.69
N LEU A 167 -8.27 9.77 10.75
CA LEU A 167 -9.21 8.97 11.53
C LEU A 167 -9.11 9.30 13.01
N TRP A 168 -7.89 9.35 13.55
CA TRP A 168 -7.64 9.68 14.95
C TRP A 168 -8.15 11.09 15.29
N GLU A 169 -7.81 12.08 14.46
CA GLU A 169 -8.24 13.47 14.62
C GLU A 169 -9.76 13.62 14.57
N THR A 170 -10.39 13.05 13.53
CA THR A 170 -11.85 13.11 13.33
C THR A 170 -12.59 12.44 14.49
N THR A 171 -12.08 11.30 14.96
CA THR A 171 -12.68 10.58 16.10
C THR A 171 -12.65 11.43 17.37
N LEU A 172 -11.55 12.14 17.63
CA LEU A 172 -11.44 13.01 18.80
C LEU A 172 -12.32 14.25 18.70
N ASN A 173 -12.36 14.90 17.54
CA ASN A 173 -13.20 16.07 17.29
C ASN A 173 -14.69 15.74 17.43
N MET A 174 -15.12 14.56 16.97
CA MET A 174 -16.51 14.12 17.09
C MET A 174 -16.87 13.58 18.47
N GLY A 175 -15.97 12.85 19.12
CA GLY A 175 -16.20 12.16 20.40
C GLY A 175 -15.70 12.95 21.61
N PHE A 176 -16.04 14.23 21.70
CA PHE A 176 -15.45 15.11 22.72
C PHE A 176 -15.76 14.66 24.16
N ASN A 177 -16.98 14.20 24.43
CA ASN A 177 -17.44 13.98 25.81
C ASN A 177 -16.69 12.82 26.49
N ILE A 178 -16.44 11.74 25.76
CA ILE A 178 -15.74 10.55 26.23
C ILE A 178 -14.25 10.66 25.93
N LEU A 179 -13.88 10.87 24.65
CA LEU A 179 -12.49 10.76 24.21
C LEU A 179 -11.74 12.07 24.36
N GLY A 180 -12.30 13.18 23.85
CA GLY A 180 -11.67 14.49 23.86
C GLY A 180 -11.31 14.96 25.28
N LYS A 181 -12.28 14.93 26.19
CA LYS A 181 -12.08 15.29 27.60
C LYS A 181 -11.06 14.39 28.29
N ALA A 182 -11.17 13.07 28.12
CA ALA A 182 -10.22 12.13 28.72
C ALA A 182 -8.79 12.32 28.17
N ALA A 183 -8.66 12.64 26.88
CA ALA A 183 -7.38 12.93 26.25
C ALA A 183 -6.75 14.22 26.81
N LEU A 184 -7.53 15.30 26.97
CA LEU A 184 -7.07 16.55 27.59
C LEU A 184 -6.67 16.36 29.06
N GLU A 185 -7.46 15.61 29.84
CA GLU A 185 -7.13 15.29 31.23
C GLU A 185 -5.85 14.46 31.36
N ARG A 186 -5.62 13.50 30.46
CA ARG A 186 -4.38 12.72 30.41
C ARG A 186 -3.19 13.59 30.05
N MET A 187 -3.34 14.48 29.07
CA MET A 187 -2.31 15.44 28.68
C MET A 187 -1.89 16.32 29.86
N ALA A 188 -2.87 16.83 30.62
CA ALA A 188 -2.61 17.66 31.81
C ALA A 188 -1.85 16.90 32.92
N LYS A 189 -2.03 15.58 33.01
CA LYS A 189 -1.39 14.70 34.01
C LYS A 189 -0.04 14.13 33.58
N MET A 190 0.36 14.27 32.30
CA MET A 190 1.63 13.73 31.83
C MET A 190 2.79 14.56 32.36
N ASP A 191 3.54 14.01 33.33
CA ASP A 191 4.52 14.79 34.10
C ASP A 191 5.83 15.11 33.35
N THR A 192 6.13 14.38 32.29
CA THR A 192 7.24 14.65 31.38
C THR A 192 6.93 13.95 30.05
N LEU A 193 6.79 14.71 28.97
CA LEU A 193 6.84 14.16 27.61
C LEU A 193 8.29 13.77 27.30
N THR A 194 8.78 12.68 27.90
CA THR A 194 10.10 12.10 27.59
C THR A 194 10.12 11.32 26.27
N ALA A 195 8.95 11.10 25.66
CA ALA A 195 8.81 10.27 24.46
C ALA A 195 8.65 11.06 23.14
N PHE A 196 8.58 12.39 23.19
CA PHE A 196 8.54 13.22 21.99
C PHE A 196 9.90 13.85 21.79
N GLU A 197 10.56 13.55 20.67
CA GLU A 197 11.92 14.00 20.36
C GLU A 197 12.05 15.53 20.38
N ASP A 198 10.93 16.25 20.21
CA ASP A 198 10.81 17.68 20.51
C ASP A 198 10.57 17.94 22.01
N LYS A 199 11.64 17.87 22.82
CA LYS A 199 11.69 18.26 24.24
C LYS A 199 11.25 19.70 24.57
N LYS A 200 10.70 20.46 23.61
CA LYS A 200 10.29 21.86 23.73
C LYS A 200 8.77 22.10 23.74
N ARG A 201 7.94 21.10 23.43
CA ARG A 201 6.47 21.25 23.51
C ARG A 201 6.02 20.92 24.94
N GLY A 202 6.02 21.93 25.81
CA GLY A 202 5.62 21.79 27.21
C GLY A 202 4.17 21.29 27.39
N LYS A 203 3.79 20.99 28.64
CA LYS A 203 2.45 20.52 29.06
C LYS A 203 1.30 21.50 28.77
N SER A 204 1.62 22.72 28.33
CA SER A 204 0.66 23.80 28.14
C SER A 204 0.35 24.01 26.66
N ILE A 205 -0.93 23.93 26.31
CA ILE A 205 -1.41 24.44 25.03
C ILE A 205 -1.30 25.97 25.08
N ARG A 206 -0.55 26.56 24.16
CA ARG A 206 -0.38 28.02 24.13
C ARG A 206 -1.71 28.68 23.74
N VAL A 207 -2.05 29.79 24.40
CA VAL A 207 -3.33 30.50 24.16
C VAL A 207 -3.40 31.08 22.75
N ASP A 208 -2.27 31.57 22.22
CA ASP A 208 -2.19 32.06 20.84
C ASP A 208 -2.45 30.96 19.81
N TYR A 209 -2.10 29.72 20.12
CA TYR A 209 -2.45 28.58 19.29
C TYR A 209 -3.96 28.27 19.32
N LEU A 210 -4.63 28.45 20.46
CA LEU A 210 -6.09 28.31 20.54
C LEU A 210 -6.84 29.35 19.70
N ALA A 211 -6.22 30.51 19.45
CA ALA A 211 -6.77 31.53 18.57
C ALA A 211 -6.86 31.06 17.10
N GLU A 212 -6.02 30.11 16.65
CA GLU A 212 -6.15 29.48 15.32
C GLU A 212 -7.48 28.71 15.14
N PHE A 213 -8.16 28.38 16.24
CA PHE A 213 -9.43 27.62 16.26
C PHE A 213 -10.59 28.41 16.87
N ASP A 214 -10.50 29.75 16.90
CA ASP A 214 -11.50 30.62 17.52
C ASP A 214 -11.84 30.21 18.98
N TYR A 215 -10.86 29.65 19.68
CA TYR A 215 -11.02 29.08 21.03
C TYR A 215 -12.06 27.95 21.13
N ASN A 216 -12.53 27.38 20.02
CA ASN A 216 -13.41 26.22 19.99
C ASN A 216 -12.61 24.92 20.18
N ILE A 217 -12.29 24.60 21.44
CA ILE A 217 -11.56 23.37 21.79
C ILE A 217 -12.42 22.12 21.54
N ARG A 218 -13.75 22.23 21.70
CA ARG A 218 -14.67 21.08 21.65
C ARG A 218 -14.56 20.35 20.33
N ASP A 219 -14.66 21.09 19.23
CA ASP A 219 -14.72 20.52 17.89
C ASP A 219 -13.33 20.38 17.23
N ASN A 220 -12.27 20.84 17.92
CA ASN A 220 -10.89 20.86 17.40
C ASN A 220 -9.88 20.15 18.33
N VAL A 221 -10.34 19.39 19.32
CA VAL A 221 -9.45 18.73 20.29
C VAL A 221 -8.47 17.77 19.61
N GLY A 222 -8.91 17.02 18.60
CA GLY A 222 -8.07 16.18 17.77
C GLY A 222 -7.03 17.00 17.02
N SER A 223 -7.43 18.11 16.39
CA SER A 223 -6.53 18.97 15.63
C SER A 223 -5.45 19.61 16.53
N ILE A 224 -5.85 20.04 17.73
CA ILE A 224 -4.97 20.59 18.77
C ILE A 224 -3.99 19.51 19.25
N LEU A 225 -4.48 18.31 19.55
CA LEU A 225 -3.67 17.23 20.11
C LEU A 225 -2.78 16.54 19.07
N LYS A 226 -3.17 16.51 17.79
CA LYS A 226 -2.41 15.87 16.69
C LYS A 226 -0.98 16.38 16.60
N ARG A 227 -0.76 17.67 16.88
CA ARG A 227 0.59 18.28 16.91
C ARG A 227 1.51 17.70 17.99
N TYR A 228 0.98 17.02 19.00
CA TYR A 228 1.78 16.40 20.05
C TYR A 228 2.12 14.94 19.75
N PHE A 229 1.65 14.38 18.64
CA PHE A 229 1.94 13.01 18.24
C PHE A 229 2.64 12.96 16.90
N ASP A 230 3.53 11.98 16.73
CA ASP A 230 4.13 11.67 15.44
C ASP A 230 3.26 10.66 14.71
N PHE A 231 2.79 10.99 13.51
CA PHE A 231 2.06 10.06 12.65
C PHE A 231 2.92 9.57 11.47
N ASN A 232 4.21 9.91 11.42
CA ASN A 232 5.13 9.49 10.36
C ASN A 232 5.89 8.20 10.69
N SER A 233 5.63 7.60 11.86
CA SER A 233 6.24 6.36 12.30
C SER A 233 5.22 5.44 12.93
N LEU A 234 5.39 4.12 12.78
CA LEU A 234 4.48 3.15 13.41
C LEU A 234 4.46 3.30 14.94
N SER A 235 5.61 3.61 15.55
CA SER A 235 5.70 3.83 16.99
C SER A 235 4.89 5.07 17.41
N GLY A 236 5.00 6.17 16.67
CA GLY A 236 4.23 7.38 16.91
C GLY A 236 2.72 7.16 16.76
N ILE A 237 2.29 6.48 15.69
CA ILE A 237 0.89 6.09 15.47
C ILE A 237 0.39 5.24 16.65
N ASN A 238 1.15 4.22 17.06
CA ASN A 238 0.78 3.37 18.19
C ASN A 238 0.66 4.17 19.49
N ASN A 239 1.60 5.09 19.76
CA ASN A 239 1.54 5.95 20.93
C ASN A 239 0.30 6.86 20.93
N ALA A 240 -0.05 7.44 19.78
CA ALA A 240 -1.25 8.28 19.63
C ALA A 240 -2.53 7.49 19.89
N TYR A 241 -2.65 6.28 19.31
CA TYR A 241 -3.81 5.44 19.51
C TYR A 241 -3.88 4.87 20.93
N LYS A 242 -2.77 4.47 21.53
CA LYS A 242 -2.71 4.02 22.93
C LYS A 242 -3.07 5.15 23.90
N PHE A 243 -2.68 6.38 23.59
CA PHE A 243 -3.00 7.56 24.39
C PHE A 243 -4.51 7.81 24.46
N VAL A 244 -5.23 7.67 23.34
CA VAL A 244 -6.69 7.90 23.27
C VAL A 244 -7.48 6.67 23.70
N PHE A 245 -7.07 5.47 23.25
CA PHE A 245 -7.76 4.19 23.41
C PHE A 245 -6.99 3.18 24.29
N PRO A 246 -6.62 3.50 25.55
CA PRO A 246 -5.68 2.69 26.33
C PRO A 246 -6.22 1.31 26.72
N LYS A 247 -7.52 1.06 26.58
CA LYS A 247 -8.18 -0.22 26.90
C LYS A 247 -8.40 -1.10 25.66
N SER A 248 -7.97 -0.66 24.47
CA SER A 248 -8.22 -1.40 23.24
C SER A 248 -7.09 -2.39 22.93
N ALA A 249 -7.14 -3.58 23.55
CA ALA A 249 -6.19 -4.65 23.31
C ALA A 249 -6.15 -5.08 21.82
N THR A 250 -7.29 -4.99 21.13
CA THR A 250 -7.37 -5.27 19.69
C THR A 250 -6.54 -4.29 18.88
N LEU A 251 -6.61 -2.98 19.18
CA LEU A 251 -5.81 -1.97 18.49
C LEU A 251 -4.32 -2.12 18.78
N GLU A 252 -3.96 -2.33 20.05
CA GLU A 252 -2.58 -2.55 20.44
C GLU A 252 -1.98 -3.76 19.71
N LYS A 253 -2.74 -4.86 19.63
CA LYS A 253 -2.34 -6.06 18.87
C LYS A 253 -2.26 -5.79 17.36
N SER A 254 -3.20 -5.05 16.79
CA SER A 254 -3.21 -4.80 15.33
C SER A 254 -2.09 -3.86 14.90
N LEU A 255 -1.80 -2.82 15.69
CA LEU A 255 -0.70 -1.88 15.43
C LEU A 255 0.67 -2.51 15.75
N GLY A 256 0.71 -3.51 16.64
CA GLY A 256 1.88 -4.36 16.89
C GLY A 256 2.09 -5.49 15.88
N ASN A 257 1.44 -5.43 14.71
CA ASN A 257 1.58 -6.46 13.68
C ASN A 257 2.98 -6.40 13.01
N ASP A 258 3.66 -7.54 12.94
CA ASP A 258 5.01 -7.63 12.37
C ASP A 258 5.07 -7.24 10.88
N THR A 259 4.06 -7.59 10.09
CA THR A 259 3.99 -7.21 8.67
C THR A 259 3.83 -5.70 8.50
N LEU A 260 3.05 -5.04 9.36
CA LEU A 260 2.92 -3.58 9.36
C LEU A 260 4.23 -2.90 9.78
N ARG A 261 4.95 -3.50 10.74
CA ARG A 261 6.28 -3.04 11.14
C ARG A 261 7.29 -3.18 10.01
N LEU A 262 7.31 -4.32 9.32
CA LEU A 262 8.16 -4.53 8.14
C LEU A 262 7.86 -3.52 7.03
N LEU A 263 6.58 -3.22 6.75
CA LEU A 263 6.20 -2.17 5.80
C LEU A 263 6.81 -0.80 6.18
N SER A 264 6.73 -0.42 7.46
CA SER A 264 7.32 0.84 7.94
C SER A 264 8.84 0.87 7.76
N GLU A 265 9.53 -0.24 8.04
CA GLU A 265 11.00 -0.33 7.89
C GLU A 265 11.44 -0.37 6.42
N ASP A 266 10.70 -1.06 5.57
CA ASP A 266 10.94 -1.10 4.12
C ASP A 266 10.78 0.28 3.51
N ARG A 267 9.70 1.00 3.85
CA ARG A 267 9.51 2.39 3.42
C ARG A 267 10.66 3.28 3.88
N ASN A 268 11.09 3.15 5.13
CA ASN A 268 12.22 3.90 5.68
C ASN A 268 13.51 3.62 4.87
N LEU A 269 13.80 2.34 4.58
CA LEU A 269 14.94 1.94 3.76
C LEU A 269 14.86 2.51 2.33
N ILE A 270 13.69 2.41 1.70
CA ILE A 270 13.46 2.92 0.33
C ILE A 270 13.68 4.43 0.27
N VAL A 271 13.05 5.19 1.17
CA VAL A 271 13.08 6.65 1.16
C VAL A 271 14.45 7.20 1.56
N HIS A 272 15.07 6.66 2.60
CA HIS A 272 16.27 7.26 3.19
C HIS A 272 17.58 6.59 2.75
N LYS A 273 17.52 5.38 2.18
CA LYS A 273 18.69 4.60 1.75
C LYS A 273 18.56 4.10 0.30
N ALA A 274 17.61 4.61 -0.48
CA ALA A 274 17.35 4.18 -1.85
C ALA A 274 17.11 2.66 -2.00
N GLY A 275 16.67 2.00 -0.91
CA GLY A 275 16.46 0.57 -0.82
C GLY A 275 17.73 -0.26 -0.60
N TYR A 276 18.90 0.33 -0.33
CA TYR A 276 20.10 -0.42 0.01
C TYR A 276 20.06 -0.88 1.47
N ILE A 277 20.16 -2.20 1.68
CA ILE A 277 20.09 -2.84 2.99
C ILE A 277 21.30 -2.41 3.83
N ASP A 278 21.04 -1.82 5.00
CA ASP A 278 22.07 -1.49 5.97
C ASP A 278 22.02 -2.41 7.21
N ALA A 279 23.05 -2.34 8.06
CA ALA A 279 23.12 -3.15 9.28
C ALA A 279 21.99 -2.84 10.27
N LYS A 280 21.48 -1.60 10.28
CA LYS A 280 20.37 -1.20 11.16
C LYS A 280 19.09 -1.90 10.72
N TYR A 281 18.72 -1.81 9.44
CA TYR A 281 17.58 -2.49 8.86
C TYR A 281 17.66 -4.00 9.10
N LYS A 282 18.83 -4.63 8.89
CA LYS A 282 19.01 -6.07 9.14
C LYS A 282 18.92 -6.46 10.61
N SER A 283 19.24 -5.56 11.55
CA SER A 283 19.06 -5.81 12.98
C SER A 283 17.61 -5.67 13.44
N MET A 284 16.83 -4.85 12.74
CA MET A 284 15.42 -4.58 13.06
C MET A 284 14.49 -5.56 12.33
N THR A 285 14.90 -6.08 11.18
CA THR A 285 14.13 -7.00 10.35
C THR A 285 14.76 -8.39 10.37
N ASN A 286 13.97 -9.45 10.35
CA ASN A 286 14.49 -10.81 10.15
C ASN A 286 14.79 -11.09 8.66
N ASN A 287 15.17 -10.05 7.90
CA ASN A 287 15.43 -10.15 6.47
C ASN A 287 16.74 -10.92 6.23
N THR A 288 16.69 -11.91 5.33
CA THR A 288 17.81 -12.81 5.03
C THR A 288 18.77 -12.26 3.99
N GLN A 289 18.39 -11.19 3.26
CA GLN A 289 19.21 -10.56 2.23
C GLN A 289 20.48 -9.90 2.82
N ASN A 290 21.52 -9.68 2.01
CA ASN A 290 22.81 -9.19 2.51
C ASN A 290 22.84 -7.67 2.68
N VAL A 291 23.67 -7.20 3.62
CA VAL A 291 23.96 -5.78 3.77
C VAL A 291 24.72 -5.30 2.53
N GLY A 292 24.34 -4.14 2.00
CA GLY A 292 24.87 -3.56 0.76
C GLY A 292 24.09 -3.94 -0.50
N ASP A 293 23.26 -4.98 -0.45
CA ASP A 293 22.39 -5.35 -1.55
C ASP A 293 21.16 -4.42 -1.60
N LYS A 294 20.59 -4.28 -2.80
CA LYS A 294 19.32 -3.58 -2.99
C LYS A 294 18.18 -4.52 -2.59
N LEU A 295 17.25 -4.04 -1.76
CA LEU A 295 16.13 -4.80 -1.22
C LEU A 295 15.28 -5.39 -2.35
N VAL A 296 15.26 -6.71 -2.47
CA VAL A 296 14.38 -7.39 -3.42
C VAL A 296 12.99 -7.44 -2.81
N ILE A 297 12.04 -6.86 -3.53
CA ILE A 297 10.62 -6.82 -3.21
C ILE A 297 9.89 -7.45 -4.38
N ASP A 298 8.86 -8.21 -4.05
CA ASP A 298 8.14 -9.05 -4.97
C ASP A 298 6.63 -8.79 -4.80
N GLY A 299 5.80 -9.37 -5.66
CA GLY A 299 4.37 -9.09 -5.63
C GLY A 299 3.66 -9.64 -4.38
N GLU A 300 4.18 -10.71 -3.80
CA GLU A 300 3.63 -11.35 -2.59
C GLU A 300 3.85 -10.46 -1.36
N ILE A 301 5.04 -9.85 -1.24
CA ILE A 301 5.35 -8.88 -0.19
C ILE A 301 4.42 -7.67 -0.29
N CYS A 302 4.25 -7.10 -1.49
CA CYS A 302 3.35 -5.96 -1.71
C CYS A 302 1.90 -6.29 -1.32
N GLU A 303 1.36 -7.42 -1.78
CA GLU A 303 0.00 -7.86 -1.43
C GLU A 303 -0.16 -8.13 0.07
N GLY A 304 0.87 -8.69 0.72
CA GLY A 304 0.91 -8.89 2.17
C GLY A 304 0.83 -7.58 2.95
N TYR A 305 1.52 -6.53 2.48
CA TYR A 305 1.44 -5.19 3.05
C TYR A 305 0.07 -4.56 2.86
N GLU A 306 -0.50 -4.59 1.66
CA GLU A 306 -1.85 -4.06 1.39
C GLU A 306 -2.92 -4.75 2.27
N THR A 307 -2.88 -6.09 2.33
CA THR A 307 -3.82 -6.89 3.11
C THR A 307 -3.72 -6.57 4.60
N THR A 308 -2.50 -6.41 5.11
CA THR A 308 -2.27 -6.03 6.50
C THR A 308 -2.82 -4.63 6.78
N VAL A 309 -2.56 -3.67 5.90
CA VAL A 309 -3.04 -2.30 6.03
C VAL A 309 -4.56 -2.22 6.00
N LEU A 310 -5.25 -2.97 5.13
CA LEU A 310 -6.71 -3.09 5.15
C LEU A 310 -7.22 -3.61 6.50
N LYS A 311 -6.64 -4.71 6.97
CA LYS A 311 -7.05 -5.38 8.20
C LYS A 311 -6.89 -4.48 9.42
N VAL A 312 -5.75 -3.81 9.54
CA VAL A 312 -5.46 -2.89 10.65
C VAL A 312 -6.38 -1.67 10.58
N SER A 313 -6.56 -1.08 9.41
CA SER A 313 -7.44 0.07 9.18
C SER A 313 -8.90 -0.25 9.51
N ARG A 314 -9.37 -1.46 9.20
CA ARG A 314 -10.69 -1.96 9.61
C ARG A 314 -10.84 -1.99 11.14
N TYR A 315 -9.82 -2.46 11.87
CA TYR A 315 -9.87 -2.47 13.34
C TYR A 315 -9.86 -1.06 13.92
N MET A 316 -9.08 -0.15 13.34
CA MET A 316 -9.04 1.27 13.72
C MET A 316 -10.40 1.93 13.52
N LEU A 317 -11.01 1.78 12.35
CA LEU A 317 -12.32 2.35 12.04
C LEU A 317 -13.43 1.77 12.93
N ASN A 318 -13.46 0.45 13.13
CA ASN A 318 -14.41 -0.19 14.05
C ASN A 318 -14.26 0.32 15.48
N CYS A 319 -13.02 0.50 15.96
CA CYS A 319 -12.78 1.03 17.29
C CYS A 319 -13.32 2.46 17.40
N ALA A 320 -13.00 3.32 16.43
CA ALA A 320 -13.48 4.69 16.40
C ALA A 320 -15.02 4.75 16.39
N ASN A 321 -15.67 4.02 15.50
CA ASN A 321 -17.13 3.93 15.41
C ASN A 321 -17.79 3.49 16.73
N ARG A 322 -17.19 2.52 17.43
CA ARG A 322 -17.70 2.06 18.73
C ARG A 322 -17.68 3.17 19.77
N TYR A 323 -16.59 3.93 19.86
CA TYR A 323 -16.51 5.02 20.85
C TYR A 323 -17.42 6.19 20.49
N LEU A 324 -17.51 6.57 19.21
CA LEU A 324 -18.42 7.63 18.77
C LEU A 324 -19.89 7.27 19.04
N LYS A 325 -20.26 5.99 18.87
CA LYS A 325 -21.60 5.52 19.23
C LYS A 325 -21.89 5.69 20.73
N LEU A 326 -20.95 5.30 21.58
CA LEU A 326 -21.08 5.49 23.04
C LEU A 326 -21.18 6.98 23.41
N ASP A 327 -20.45 7.86 22.71
CA ASP A 327 -20.46 9.30 22.95
C ASP A 327 -21.82 9.92 22.58
N SER A 328 -22.42 9.49 21.47
CA SER A 328 -23.77 9.90 21.08
C SER A 328 -24.83 9.44 22.09
N GLU A 329 -24.73 8.22 22.61
CA GLU A 329 -25.68 7.67 23.59
C GLU A 329 -25.62 8.44 24.93
N LEU A 330 -24.43 8.91 25.35
CA LEU A 330 -24.27 9.75 26.56
C LEU A 330 -24.73 11.20 26.37
N SER A 331 -24.74 11.70 25.14
CA SER A 331 -25.16 13.08 24.87
C SER A 331 -26.69 13.22 24.84
N GLU A 332 -27.39 12.11 24.63
CA GLU A 332 -28.86 12.04 24.62
C GLU A 332 -29.47 11.76 26.01
N SER A 333 -28.66 11.36 26.99
CA SER A 333 -29.07 11.03 28.38
C SER A 333 -28.96 12.21 29.33
#